data_AF-A0A965KW78-F1
#
_entry.id   AF-A0A965KW78-F1
#
_cell.length_a   1.000
_cell.length_b   1.000
_cell.length_c   1.000
_cell.angle_alpha   90.00
_cell.angle_beta   90.00
_cell.angle_gamma   90.00
#
_symmetry.space_group_name_H-M   'P 1'
#
loop_
_entity.id
_entity.type
_entity.pdbx_description
1 polymer ?
#
loop_
_entity_poly.entity_id
_entity_poly.type
_entity_poly.pdbx_seq_one_letter_code
_entity_poly.pdbx_strand_id
1 'polypeptide(L)'
;MSALTSSILQSKDANEQLKSWLHHYARLPGVTDELIDAEGRPRPHWISLLETLSSLGDEGLSQHFSVAGRRIKEMGVTYRVRGEERERQWPLSHLPLLLTETEWRTIAAGIEQRAELLNLILDDAYGRGRLVSDG
;
A
#
# COMPACT_ATOMS: atom_id res chain seq x y z
N MET A 1 -23.13 26.33 -21.99
CA MET A 1 -22.65 25.09 -22.66
C MET A 1 -21.12 24.92 -22.58
N SER A 2 -20.44 25.37 -21.52
CA SER A 2 -18.97 25.28 -21.40
C SER A 2 -18.50 24.25 -20.36
N ALA A 3 -19.25 24.07 -19.26
CA ALA A 3 -18.88 23.15 -18.17
C ALA A 3 -19.02 21.66 -18.53
N LEU A 4 -20.02 21.28 -19.34
CA LEU A 4 -20.25 19.88 -19.71
C LEU A 4 -19.18 19.34 -20.66
N THR A 5 -18.66 20.19 -21.57
CA THR A 5 -17.60 19.81 -22.51
C THR A 5 -16.26 19.62 -21.80
N SER A 6 -15.96 20.43 -20.78
CA SER A 6 -14.72 20.32 -19.99
C SER A 6 -14.68 19.04 -19.15
N SER A 7 -15.81 18.62 -18.56
CA SER A 7 -15.90 17.39 -17.77
C SER A 7 -15.80 16.11 -18.62
N ILE A 8 -16.31 16.14 -19.86
CA ILE A 8 -16.20 15.02 -20.81
C ILE A 8 -14.77 14.88 -21.37
N LEU A 9 -14.07 15.99 -21.62
CA LEU A 9 -12.67 15.97 -22.06
C LEU A 9 -11.74 15.48 -20.95
N GLN A 10 -11.91 15.99 -19.73
CA GLN A 10 -11.07 15.63 -18.59
C GLN A 10 -11.22 14.15 -18.17
N SER A 11 -12.42 13.57 -18.33
CA SER A 11 -12.65 12.13 -18.10
C SER A 11 -12.07 11.24 -19.20
N LYS A 12 -11.99 11.73 -20.45
CA LYS A 12 -11.38 11.01 -21.57
C LYS A 12 -9.85 10.97 -21.44
N ASP A 13 -9.24 12.09 -21.08
CA ASP A 13 -7.79 12.20 -20.91
C ASP A 13 -7.28 11.38 -19.72
N ALA A 14 -8.02 11.38 -18.60
CA ALA A 14 -7.77 10.54 -17.44
C ALA A 14 -7.74 9.04 -17.79
N ASN A 15 -8.69 8.58 -18.61
CA ASN A 15 -8.77 7.17 -19.03
C ASN A 15 -7.61 6.77 -19.95
N GLU A 16 -7.19 7.64 -20.86
CA GLU A 16 -6.01 7.38 -21.71
C GLU A 16 -4.70 7.39 -20.91
N GLN A 17 -4.56 8.29 -19.94
CA GLN A 17 -3.39 8.31 -19.05
C GLN A 17 -3.31 7.04 -18.19
N LEU A 18 -4.44 6.57 -17.65
CA LEU A 18 -4.51 5.31 -16.92
C LEU A 18 -4.09 4.11 -17.79
N LYS A 19 -4.60 4.02 -19.03
CA LYS A 19 -4.17 2.98 -19.98
C LYS A 19 -2.67 3.04 -20.24
N SER A 20 -2.11 4.23 -20.40
CA SER A 20 -0.67 4.44 -20.59
C SER A 20 0.15 3.92 -19.40
N TRP A 21 -0.28 4.21 -18.16
CA TRP A 21 0.39 3.70 -16.95
C TRP A 21 0.37 2.18 -16.86
N LEU A 22 -0.75 1.55 -17.21
CA LEU A 22 -0.93 0.10 -17.13
C LEU A 22 -0.32 -0.65 -18.31
N HIS A 23 -0.04 0.01 -19.44
CA HIS A 23 0.47 -0.63 -20.66
C HIS A 23 1.77 -1.43 -20.44
N HIS A 24 2.66 -0.92 -19.58
CA HIS A 24 3.95 -1.57 -19.27
C HIS A 24 3.93 -2.30 -17.93
N TYR A 25 2.78 -2.35 -17.24
CA TYR A 25 2.68 -3.03 -15.96
C TYR A 25 2.63 -4.54 -16.18
N ALA A 26 3.61 -5.24 -15.59
CA ALA A 26 3.72 -6.68 -15.67
C ALA A 26 3.75 -7.30 -14.28
N ARG A 27 2.83 -8.24 -14.04
CA ARG A 27 2.81 -9.06 -12.82
C ARG A 27 4.11 -9.88 -12.73
N LEU A 28 4.60 -10.06 -11.51
CA LEU A 28 5.72 -10.96 -11.25
C LEU A 28 5.25 -12.43 -11.35
N PRO A 29 5.98 -13.31 -12.08
CA PRO A 29 5.60 -14.72 -12.19
C PRO A 29 5.52 -15.41 -10.82
N GLY A 30 4.41 -16.08 -10.54
CA GLY A 30 4.21 -16.85 -9.30
C GLY A 30 3.92 -16.00 -8.05
N VAL A 31 3.73 -14.69 -8.19
CA VAL A 31 3.42 -13.78 -7.08
C VAL A 31 2.01 -13.22 -7.28
N THR A 32 1.21 -13.21 -6.22
CA THR A 32 -0.09 -12.52 -6.24
C THR A 32 0.12 -11.03 -6.41
N ASP A 33 -0.56 -10.44 -7.38
CA ASP A 33 -0.49 -9.01 -7.65
C ASP A 33 -1.65 -8.28 -6.96
N GLU A 34 -1.32 -7.17 -6.31
CA GLU A 34 -2.27 -6.34 -5.55
C GLU A 34 -3.08 -5.41 -6.46
N LEU A 35 -2.54 -5.04 -7.62
CA LEU A 35 -3.22 -4.16 -8.57
C LEU A 35 -4.03 -4.96 -9.59
N ILE A 36 -3.46 -6.06 -10.11
CA ILE A 36 -4.03 -6.85 -11.21
C ILE A 36 -4.54 -8.20 -10.68
N ASP A 37 -5.80 -8.54 -10.97
CA ASP A 37 -6.41 -9.82 -10.62
C ASP A 37 -5.82 -11.00 -11.43
N ALA A 38 -6.28 -12.23 -11.15
CA ALA A 38 -5.82 -13.43 -11.84
C ALA A 38 -6.12 -13.37 -13.35
N GLU A 39 -7.25 -12.75 -13.72
CA GLU A 39 -7.74 -12.56 -15.10
C GLU A 39 -7.01 -11.43 -15.85
N GLY A 40 -6.09 -10.71 -15.21
CA GLY A 40 -5.31 -9.64 -15.85
C GLY A 40 -5.98 -8.27 -15.84
N ARG A 41 -7.01 -8.06 -15.02
CA ARG A 41 -7.74 -6.79 -14.91
C ARG A 41 -7.36 -6.05 -13.63
N PRO A 42 -7.35 -4.70 -13.62
CA PRO A 42 -7.21 -3.94 -12.38
C PRO A 42 -8.31 -4.29 -11.38
N ARG A 43 -7.93 -4.52 -10.11
CA ARG A 43 -8.89 -4.79 -9.04
C ARG A 43 -9.77 -3.56 -8.78
N PRO A 44 -11.08 -3.73 -8.50
CA PRO A 44 -12.02 -2.61 -8.41
C PRO A 44 -11.64 -1.52 -7.40
N HIS A 45 -11.07 -1.89 -6.24
CA HIS A 45 -10.71 -0.94 -5.19
C HIS A 45 -9.54 -0.01 -5.60
N TRP A 46 -8.73 -0.40 -6.59
CA TRP A 46 -7.68 0.46 -7.15
C TRP A 46 -8.21 1.47 -8.16
N ILE A 47 -9.31 1.17 -8.86
CA ILE A 47 -9.81 1.98 -9.97
C ILE A 47 -10.09 3.42 -9.52
N SER A 48 -10.80 3.60 -8.39
CA SER A 48 -11.14 4.94 -7.87
C SER A 48 -9.90 5.80 -7.55
N LEU A 49 -8.88 5.19 -6.94
CA LEU A 49 -7.61 5.89 -6.67
C LEU A 49 -6.93 6.27 -7.98
N LEU A 50 -6.82 5.34 -8.92
CA LEU A 50 -6.13 5.55 -10.19
C LEU A 50 -6.82 6.61 -11.06
N GLU A 51 -8.15 6.59 -11.12
CA GLU A 51 -8.96 7.62 -11.79
C GLU A 51 -8.71 9.00 -11.16
N THR A 52 -8.71 9.08 -9.82
CA THR A 52 -8.43 10.33 -9.11
C THR A 52 -7.03 10.84 -9.43
N LEU A 53 -6.02 9.97 -9.39
CA LEU A 53 -4.63 10.36 -9.71
C LEU A 53 -4.48 10.79 -11.16
N SER A 54 -5.11 10.07 -12.11
CA SER A 54 -5.06 10.42 -13.53
C SER A 54 -5.76 11.77 -13.81
N SER A 55 -6.80 12.12 -13.05
CA SER A 55 -7.50 13.40 -13.23
C SER A 55 -6.67 14.63 -12.84
N LEU A 56 -5.56 14.45 -12.09
CA LEU A 56 -4.62 15.52 -11.73
C LEU A 56 -3.70 15.93 -12.89
N GLY A 57 -3.55 15.09 -13.91
CA GLY A 57 -2.53 15.26 -14.95
C GLY A 57 -1.09 15.12 -14.41
N ASP A 58 -0.11 15.13 -15.31
CA ASP A 58 1.30 14.89 -14.95
C ASP A 58 1.87 15.95 -13.99
N GLU A 59 1.56 17.24 -14.24
CA GLU A 59 2.06 18.34 -13.40
C GLU A 59 1.46 18.29 -11.99
N GLY A 60 0.14 18.09 -11.89
CA GLY A 60 -0.55 17.96 -10.61
C GLY A 60 -0.03 16.76 -9.82
N LEU A 61 0.09 15.59 -10.46
CA LEU A 61 0.62 14.40 -9.83
C LEU A 61 2.05 14.60 -9.30
N SER A 62 2.92 15.20 -10.12
CA SER A 62 4.31 15.52 -9.73
C SER A 62 4.38 16.46 -8.53
N GLN A 63 3.54 17.51 -8.51
CA GLN A 63 3.45 18.44 -7.39
C GLN A 63 3.00 17.73 -6.10
N HIS A 64 1.96 16.90 -6.18
CA HIS A 64 1.46 16.12 -5.05
C HIS A 64 2.51 15.14 -4.50
N PHE A 65 3.22 14.44 -5.38
CA PHE A 65 4.28 13.51 -4.98
C PHE A 65 5.48 14.25 -4.37
N SER A 66 5.86 15.41 -4.88
CA SER A 66 6.91 16.25 -4.29
C SER A 66 6.56 16.69 -2.86
N VAL A 67 5.31 17.09 -2.62
CA VAL A 67 4.82 17.43 -1.27
C VAL A 67 4.84 16.21 -0.34
N ALA A 68 4.33 15.07 -0.80
CA ALA A 68 4.33 13.83 -0.04
C ALA A 68 5.76 13.37 0.30
N GLY A 69 6.68 13.45 -0.66
CA GLY A 69 8.08 13.10 -0.47
C GLY A 69 8.80 14.00 0.55
N ARG A 70 8.51 15.31 0.57
CA ARG A 70 9.01 16.20 1.64
C ARG A 70 8.46 15.80 3.01
N ARG A 71 7.16 15.53 3.10
CA ARG A 71 6.53 15.12 4.37
C ARG A 71 7.11 13.80 4.89
N ILE A 72 7.35 12.83 4.01
CA ILE A 72 8.05 11.58 4.35
C ILE A 72 9.43 11.86 4.96
N LYS A 73 10.20 12.77 4.37
CA LYS A 73 11.51 13.16 4.90
C LYS A 73 11.41 13.89 6.24
N GLU A 74 10.43 14.78 6.40
CA GLU A 74 10.20 15.56 7.63
C GLU A 74 9.76 14.70 8.82
N MET A 75 9.05 13.60 8.58
CA MET A 75 8.72 12.64 9.64
C MET A 75 9.94 11.98 10.27
N GLY A 76 11.13 12.11 9.65
CA GLY A 76 12.39 11.65 10.24
C GLY A 76 12.46 10.13 10.45
N VAL A 77 11.67 9.35 9.71
CA VAL A 77 11.65 7.89 9.84
C VAL A 77 12.95 7.34 9.28
N THR A 78 13.86 6.94 10.17
CA THR A 78 15.14 6.32 9.84
C THR A 78 15.20 4.88 10.33
N TYR A 79 16.06 4.09 9.72
CA TYR A 79 16.44 2.77 10.23
C TYR A 79 17.95 2.63 10.22
N ARG A 80 18.45 1.79 11.14
CA ARG A 80 19.87 1.50 11.26
C ARG A 80 20.16 0.09 10.75
N VAL A 81 21.08 -0.01 9.80
CA VAL A 81 21.63 -1.29 9.35
C VAL A 81 22.80 -1.66 10.27
N ARG A 82 22.80 -2.89 10.79
CA ARG A 82 23.90 -3.38 11.62
C ARG A 82 25.20 -3.39 10.80
N GLY A 83 26.23 -2.69 11.29
CA GLY A 83 27.52 -2.55 10.61
C GLY A 83 27.71 -1.22 9.87
N GLU A 84 26.68 -0.36 9.83
CA GLU A 84 26.80 0.99 9.27
C GLU A 84 26.82 2.06 10.38
N GLU A 85 27.67 3.07 10.21
CA GLU A 85 27.72 4.21 11.13
C GLU A 85 26.54 5.17 10.92
N ARG A 86 26.04 5.27 9.69
CA ARG A 86 25.01 6.21 9.28
C ARG A 86 23.62 5.58 9.31
N GLU A 87 22.65 6.36 9.76
CA GLU A 87 21.23 6.01 9.63
C GLU A 87 20.75 6.23 8.20
N ARG A 88 19.83 5.38 7.74
CA ARG A 88 19.23 5.46 6.41
C ARG A 88 17.79 5.94 6.52
N GLN A 89 17.34 6.72 5.55
CA GLN A 89 15.93 7.09 5.43
C GLN A 89 15.10 5.86 5.06
N TRP A 90 13.96 5.68 5.72
CA TRP A 90 13.03 4.62 5.37
C TRP A 90 12.45 4.87 3.96
N PRO A 91 12.54 3.90 3.03
CA PRO A 91 12.08 4.08 1.65
C PRO A 91 10.56 3.94 1.57
N LEU A 92 9.81 4.94 2.04
CA LEU A 92 8.35 4.95 1.97
C LEU A 92 7.88 5.27 0.55
N SER A 93 6.88 4.50 0.08
CA SER A 93 6.18 4.74 -1.18
C SER A 93 5.25 5.96 -1.08
N HIS A 94 5.08 6.69 -2.18
CA HIS A 94 4.06 7.74 -2.31
C HIS A 94 2.66 7.16 -2.48
N LEU A 95 2.56 5.96 -3.05
CA LEU A 95 1.29 5.25 -3.23
C LEU A 95 1.02 4.35 -2.02
N PRO A 96 -0.21 4.40 -1.45
CA PRO A 96 -0.60 3.48 -0.41
C PRO A 96 -0.77 2.07 -0.99
N LEU A 97 -0.65 1.06 -0.12
CA LEU A 97 -1.21 -0.25 -0.41
C LEU A 97 -2.68 -0.22 -0.03
N LEU A 98 -3.56 -0.46 -1.00
CA LEU A 98 -5.00 -0.51 -0.76
C LEU A 98 -5.40 -1.90 -0.29
N LEU A 99 -6.18 -1.95 0.79
CA LEU A 99 -6.83 -3.16 1.29
C LEU A 99 -8.33 -2.88 1.40
N THR A 100 -9.15 -3.85 1.02
CA THR A 100 -10.59 -3.75 1.26
C THR A 100 -10.89 -3.85 2.76
N GLU A 101 -12.03 -3.32 3.17
CA GLU A 101 -12.47 -3.44 4.57
C GLU A 101 -12.56 -4.90 5.01
N THR A 102 -13.06 -5.79 4.13
CA THR A 102 -13.17 -7.21 4.42
C THR A 102 -11.81 -7.85 4.65
N GLU A 103 -10.82 -7.58 3.79
CA GLU A 103 -9.45 -8.08 3.96
C GLU A 103 -8.84 -7.55 5.26
N TRP A 104 -8.98 -6.25 5.53
CA TRP A 104 -8.46 -5.64 6.76
C TRP A 104 -9.07 -6.26 8.02
N ARG A 105 -10.39 -6.49 8.05
CA ARG A 105 -11.06 -7.13 9.18
C ARG A 105 -10.51 -8.53 9.45
N THR A 106 -10.28 -9.33 8.41
CA THR A 106 -9.69 -10.66 8.56
C THR A 106 -8.25 -10.59 9.06
N ILE A 107 -7.44 -9.68 8.51
CA ILE A 107 -6.04 -9.48 8.94
C ILE A 107 -5.99 -9.04 10.40
N ALA A 108 -6.77 -8.02 10.78
CA ALA A 108 -6.81 -7.48 12.13
C ALA A 108 -7.19 -8.53 13.17
N ALA A 109 -8.27 -9.29 12.93
CA ALA A 109 -8.68 -10.38 13.82
C ALA A 109 -7.58 -11.46 13.95
N GLY A 110 -6.91 -11.80 12.85
CA GLY A 110 -5.79 -12.74 12.86
C GLY A 110 -4.53 -12.22 13.56
N ILE A 111 -4.31 -10.90 13.58
CA ILE A 111 -3.22 -10.27 14.34
C ILE A 111 -3.55 -10.26 15.83
N GLU A 112 -4.77 -9.89 16.21
CA GLU A 112 -5.24 -9.90 17.60
C GLU A 112 -5.13 -11.28 18.22
N GLN A 113 -5.62 -12.31 17.52
CA GLN A 113 -5.51 -13.70 17.96
C GLN A 113 -4.05 -14.13 18.18
N ARG A 114 -3.14 -13.76 17.26
CA ARG A 114 -1.72 -14.12 17.38
C ARG A 114 -1.05 -13.36 18.51
N ALA A 115 -1.39 -12.09 18.73
CA ALA A 115 -0.86 -11.32 19.84
C ALA A 115 -1.29 -11.92 21.19
N GLU A 116 -2.55 -12.33 21.32
CA GLU A 116 -3.05 -13.02 22.51
C GLU A 116 -2.32 -14.35 22.73
N LEU A 117 -2.19 -15.17 21.69
CA LEU A 117 -1.47 -16.44 21.77
C LEU A 117 -0.01 -16.22 22.19
N LEU A 118 0.69 -15.24 21.61
CA LEU A 118 2.07 -14.94 21.95
C LEU A 118 2.21 -14.46 23.39
N ASN A 119 1.27 -13.64 23.89
CA ASN A 119 1.27 -13.23 25.30
C ASN A 119 1.11 -14.44 26.23
N LEU A 120 0.17 -15.34 25.94
CA LEU A 120 -0.02 -16.57 26.73
C LEU A 120 1.22 -17.48 26.71
N ILE A 121 1.89 -17.58 25.56
CA ILE A 121 3.16 -18.32 25.44
C ILE A 121 4.24 -17.68 26.32
N LEU A 122 4.38 -16.35 26.28
CA LEU A 122 5.34 -15.64 27.11
C LEU A 122 5.04 -15.81 28.60
N ASP A 123 3.77 -15.68 29.00
CA ASP A 123 3.32 -15.88 30.38
C ASP A 123 3.61 -17.29 30.89
N ASP A 124 3.41 -18.31 30.05
CA ASP A 124 3.74 -19.67 30.44
C ASP A 124 5.25 -19.91 30.48
N ALA A 125 6.00 -19.44 29.48
CA ALA A 125 7.46 -19.60 29.39
C ALA A 125 8.22 -18.96 30.55
N TYR A 126 7.78 -17.78 31.01
CA TYR A 126 8.34 -17.11 32.19
C TYR A 126 7.63 -17.49 33.50
N GLY A 127 6.58 -18.30 33.42
CA GLY A 127 5.77 -18.73 34.55
C GLY A 127 5.97 -20.21 34.86
N ARG A 128 4.90 -20.99 34.68
CA ARG A 128 4.87 -22.41 35.08
C ARG A 128 5.56 -23.34 34.08
N GLY A 129 5.83 -22.88 32.87
CA GLY A 129 6.50 -23.66 31.82
C GLY A 129 5.75 -24.90 31.37
N ARG A 130 4.41 -24.90 31.42
CA ARG A 130 3.58 -26.07 31.09
C ARG A 130 3.74 -26.50 29.64
N LEU A 131 3.86 -25.55 28.71
CA LEU A 131 4.03 -25.84 27.30
C LEU A 131 5.31 -26.64 27.02
N VAL A 132 6.37 -26.43 27.81
CA VAL A 132 7.63 -27.18 27.67
C VAL A 132 7.59 -28.50 28.46
N SER A 133 6.97 -28.51 29.65
CA SER A 133 6.91 -29.70 30.49
C SER A 133 5.93 -30.75 29.98
N ASP A 134 4.82 -30.32 29.37
CA ASP A 134 3.69 -31.18 29.01
C ASP A 134 3.74 -31.60 27.52
N GLY A 135 4.51 -30.90 26.68
CA GLY A 135 4.77 -31.23 25.27
C GLY A 135 3.82 -30.56 24.28
#